data_AF-A0A9D2C963-F1
#
_entry.id   AF-A0A9D2C963-F1
#
_cell.length_a   1.000
_cell.length_b   1.000
_cell.length_c   1.000
_cell.angle_alpha   90.00
_cell.angle_beta   90.00
_cell.angle_gamma   90.00
#
_symmetry.space_group_name_H-M   'P 1'
#
loop_
_entity.id
_entity.type
_entity.pdbx_description
1 polymer ?
#
loop_
_entity_poly.entity_id
_entity_poly.type
_entity_poly.pdbx_seq_one_letter_code
_entity_poly.pdbx_strand_id
1 'polypeptide(L)' 'MNTAGRGMNDEEILPDPEATIEGRTSESLEDALVDELDIIAEQPLEDRAASFSRIHDRLQAELNGQ' A
#
# COMPACT_ATOMS: atom_id res chain seq x y z
N MET A 1 42.22 -37.94 -10.58
CA MET A 1 40.98 -38.53 -11.11
C MET A 1 40.02 -38.74 -9.95
N ASN A 2 38.76 -38.35 -10.16
CA ASN A 2 37.60 -38.32 -9.25
C ASN A 2 37.51 -37.20 -8.20
N THR A 3 36.72 -36.18 -8.54
CA THR A 3 35.86 -35.44 -7.60
C THR A 3 34.41 -35.63 -8.05
N ALA A 4 33.65 -36.36 -7.25
CA ALA A 4 32.20 -36.42 -7.32
C ALA A 4 31.60 -35.05 -7.01
N GLY A 5 30.41 -34.76 -7.55
CA GLY A 5 29.67 -33.55 -7.22
C GLY A 5 28.46 -33.35 -8.11
N ARG A 6 27.48 -34.23 -7.97
CA ARG A 6 26.13 -34.05 -8.53
C ARG A 6 25.41 -32.95 -7.74
N GLY A 7 24.83 -32.01 -8.47
CA GLY A 7 23.86 -31.00 -8.03
C GLY A 7 23.72 -30.03 -9.20
N MET A 8 22.81 -30.15 -10.17
CA MET A 8 21.40 -30.53 -10.08
C MET A 8 20.74 -29.82 -8.90
N ASN A 9 20.68 -28.49 -8.99
CA ASN A 9 19.43 -27.72 -9.04
C ASN A 9 19.83 -26.25 -8.85
N ASP A 10 20.08 -25.55 -9.94
CA ASP A 10 19.87 -24.10 -9.95
C ASP A 10 18.35 -23.93 -9.85
N GLU A 11 17.85 -24.03 -8.62
CA GLU A 11 16.50 -23.62 -8.27
C GLU A 11 16.52 -22.11 -8.38
N GLU A 12 16.36 -21.64 -9.62
CA GLU A 12 16.00 -20.27 -9.93
C GLU A 12 14.78 -19.99 -9.05
N ILE A 13 15.01 -19.28 -7.94
CA ILE A 13 13.97 -18.86 -7.02
C ILE A 13 13.12 -17.89 -7.82
N LEU A 14 12.18 -18.43 -8.60
CA LEU A 14 11.13 -17.67 -9.22
C LEU A 14 10.39 -17.03 -8.06
N PRO A 15 10.32 -15.69 -7.99
CA PRO A 15 9.55 -15.05 -6.95
C PRO A 15 8.13 -15.60 -7.01
N ASP A 16 7.69 -16.18 -5.89
CA ASP A 16 6.37 -16.77 -5.76
C ASP A 16 5.32 -15.71 -6.15
N PRO A 17 4.53 -15.90 -7.22
CA PRO A 17 3.58 -14.88 -7.68
C PRO A 17 2.50 -14.59 -6.63
N GLU A 18 2.33 -15.46 -5.62
CA GLU A 18 1.33 -15.29 -4.56
C GLU A 18 1.84 -14.48 -3.36
N ALA A 19 3.15 -14.34 -3.15
CA ALA A 19 3.69 -13.65 -1.98
C ALA A 19 3.61 -12.11 -2.03
N THR A 20 3.16 -11.52 -3.14
CA THR A 20 3.26 -10.07 -3.37
C THR A 20 1.93 -9.32 -3.27
N ILE A 21 0.88 -9.92 -2.69
CA ILE A 21 -0.46 -9.29 -2.67
C ILE A 21 -0.80 -8.67 -1.30
N GLU A 22 -0.32 -9.20 -0.18
CA GLU A 22 -0.81 -8.79 1.15
C GLU A 22 -0.22 -7.48 1.71
N GLY A 23 0.89 -6.98 1.16
CA GLY A 23 1.54 -5.74 1.65
C GLY A 23 1.36 -4.49 0.79
N ARG A 24 0.90 -4.63 -0.46
CA ARG A 24 0.87 -3.51 -1.43
C ARG A 24 -0.32 -2.55 -1.28
N THR A 25 -1.33 -2.92 -0.50
CA THR A 25 -2.59 -2.18 -0.43
C THR A 25 -2.62 -1.12 0.67
N SER A 26 -2.03 -1.37 1.84
CA SER A 26 -2.03 -0.38 2.94
C SER A 26 -1.13 0.81 2.64
N GLU A 27 0.09 0.55 2.18
CA GLU A 27 1.07 1.59 1.82
C GLU A 27 0.53 2.48 0.68
N SER A 28 -0.13 1.88 -0.32
CA SER A 28 -0.77 2.63 -1.41
C SER A 28 -1.98 3.46 -0.96
N LEU A 29 -2.67 3.07 0.12
CA LEU A 29 -3.83 3.79 0.62
C LEU A 29 -3.40 4.99 1.48
N GLU A 30 -2.37 4.79 2.30
CA GLU A 30 -1.75 5.82 3.10
C GLU A 30 -1.11 6.90 2.22
N ASP A 31 -0.40 6.52 1.17
CA ASP A 31 0.17 7.45 0.18
C ASP A 31 -0.93 8.28 -0.51
N ALA A 32 -2.02 7.64 -0.93
CA ALA A 32 -3.15 8.34 -1.54
C ALA A 32 -3.84 9.31 -0.58
N LEU A 33 -3.91 8.97 0.71
CA LEU A 33 -4.44 9.88 1.75
C LEU A 33 -3.51 11.08 1.97
N VAL A 34 -2.20 10.86 1.99
CA VAL A 34 -1.21 11.95 2.11
C VAL A 34 -1.33 12.92 0.94
N ASP A 35 -1.40 12.41 -0.30
CA ASP A 35 -1.61 13.23 -1.49
C ASP A 35 -2.92 14.05 -1.40
N GLU A 36 -4.00 13.45 -0.90
CA GLU A 36 -5.29 14.13 -0.71
C GLU A 36 -5.22 15.25 0.33
N LEU A 37 -4.47 15.02 1.43
CA LEU A 37 -4.27 16.02 2.48
C LEU A 37 -3.45 17.22 1.97
N ASP A 38 -2.45 16.99 1.11
CA ASP A 38 -1.67 18.05 0.49
C ASP A 38 -2.54 18.94 -0.41
N ILE A 39 -3.45 18.34 -1.19
CA ILE A 39 -4.42 19.09 -2.00
C ILE A 39 -5.34 19.95 -1.11
N ILE A 40 -5.79 19.43 0.04
CA ILE A 40 -6.63 20.20 0.97
C ILE A 40 -5.84 21.35 1.61
N ALA A 41 -4.55 21.15 1.88
CA ALA A 41 -3.69 22.18 2.43
C ALA A 41 -3.51 23.40 1.49
N GLU A 42 -3.78 23.24 0.20
CA GLU A 42 -3.78 24.34 -0.79
C GLU A 42 -5.13 25.08 -0.89
N GLN A 43 -6.22 24.52 -0.33
CA GLN A 43 -7.56 25.13 -0.38
C GLN A 43 -7.67 26.39 0.50
N PRO A 44 -8.63 27.29 0.22
CA PRO A 44 -9.01 28.36 1.14
C PRO A 44 -9.41 27.82 2.52
N LEU A 45 -9.08 28.56 3.59
CA LEU A 45 -9.30 28.09 4.97
C LEU A 45 -10.77 27.74 5.25
N GLU A 46 -11.71 28.49 4.69
CA GLU A 46 -13.16 28.24 4.82
C GLU A 46 -13.60 26.88 4.27
N ASP A 47 -12.91 26.33 3.27
CA ASP A 47 -13.29 25.10 2.60
C ASP A 47 -12.64 23.86 3.24
N ARG A 48 -11.49 24.02 3.91
CA ARG A 48 -10.72 22.91 4.49
C ARG A 48 -11.52 22.10 5.51
N ALA A 49 -12.32 22.77 6.34
CA ALA A 49 -13.11 22.10 7.37
C ALA A 49 -14.11 21.10 6.76
N ALA A 50 -14.76 21.46 5.65
CA ALA A 50 -15.67 20.57 4.94
C ALA A 50 -14.94 19.39 4.30
N SER A 51 -13.77 19.64 3.70
CA SER A 51 -12.93 18.60 3.10
C SER A 51 -12.40 17.61 4.13
N PHE A 52 -11.90 18.08 5.28
CA PHE A 52 -11.46 17.20 6.37
C PHE A 52 -12.60 16.39 6.99
N SER A 53 -13.80 16.97 7.10
CA SER A 53 -14.97 16.21 7.58
C SER A 53 -15.29 15.02 6.68
N ARG A 54 -15.17 15.19 5.35
CA ARG A 54 -15.41 14.09 4.39
C ARG A 54 -14.38 12.98 4.52
N ILE A 55 -13.10 13.33 4.67
CA ILE A 55 -12.02 12.36 4.90
C ILE A 55 -12.28 11.60 6.20
N HIS A 56 -12.60 12.33 7.28
CA HIS A 56 -12.92 11.72 8.56
C HIS A 56 -14.07 10.72 8.43
N ASP A 57 -15.19 11.10 7.79
CA ASP A 57 -16.36 10.23 7.65
C ASP A 57 -16.05 8.99 6.81
N ARG A 58 -15.26 9.14 5.73
CA ARG A 58 -14.78 8.03 4.91
C ARG A 58 -13.92 7.06 5.72
N LEU A 59 -12.89 7.55 6.40
CA LEU A 59 -11.99 6.72 7.20
C LEU A 59 -12.73 6.03 8.34
N GLN A 60 -13.70 6.71 8.95
CA GLN A 60 -14.55 6.12 9.98
C GLN A 60 -15.41 4.98 9.44
N ALA A 61 -15.95 5.11 8.21
CA ALA A 61 -16.70 4.03 7.56
C ALA A 61 -15.80 2.82 7.27
N GLU A 62 -14.60 3.05 6.72
CA GLU A 62 -13.61 2.00 6.45
C GLU A 62 -13.22 1.24 7.74
N LEU A 63 -12.98 1.96 8.85
CA LEU A 63 -12.68 1.35 10.16
C LEU A 63 -13.86 0.56 10.74
N ASN A 64 -15.09 1.00 10.48
CA ASN A 64 -16.30 0.30 10.90
C ASN A 64 -16.65 -0.89 10.00
N GLY A 65 -15.90 -1.11 8.91
CA GLY A 65 -16.14 -2.17 7.93
C GLY A 65 -17.41 -1.95 7.09
N GLN A 66 -17.80 -0.70 6.86
CA GLN A 66 -18.98 -0.30 6.08
C GLN A 66 -18.62 0.07 4.65
#